data_AF-A0A963E6S1-F1
#
_entry.id   AF-A0A963E6S1-F1
#
_cell.length_a   1.000
_cell.length_b   1.000
_cell.length_c   1.000
_cell.angle_alpha   90.00
_cell.angle_beta   90.00
_cell.angle_gamma   90.00
#
_symmetry.space_group_name_H-M   'P 1'
#
loop_
_entity.id
_entity.type
_entity.pdbx_description
1 polymer ?
#
loop_
_entity_poly.entity_id
_entity_poly.type
_entity_poly.pdbx_seq_one_letter_code
_entity_poly.pdbx_strand_id
1 'polypeptide(L)'
;MLVALVVGGCAPDAFLPDAPYEGFLNRIQSKCLYQRIGRVEITSDFLQTPYFLDLTSRFYNGEIPQAAFVENLQGAYDAQPDSPGVRCLLAQLPSSGGPNPPGMSGTR
;
A
#
# COMPACT_ATOMS: atom_id res chain seq x y z
N MET A 1 -34.83 21.16 -37.84
CA MET A 1 -35.36 20.80 -36.51
C MET A 1 -34.73 19.48 -36.08
N LEU A 2 -34.54 19.30 -34.76
CA LEU A 2 -33.85 18.22 -34.00
C LEU A 2 -32.32 18.39 -33.99
N VAL A 3 -31.62 19.01 -33.02
CA VAL A 3 -31.66 19.09 -31.52
C VAL A 3 -31.22 17.80 -30.80
N ALA A 4 -30.05 17.93 -30.15
CA ALA A 4 -29.45 17.15 -29.04
C ALA A 4 -29.10 15.68 -29.33
N LEU A 5 -27.94 15.14 -28.91
CA LEU A 5 -27.40 15.05 -27.54
C LEU A 5 -25.85 15.07 -27.61
N VAL A 6 -25.14 16.10 -27.14
CA VAL A 6 -24.57 16.22 -25.78
C VAL A 6 -24.52 14.88 -25.03
N VAL A 7 -23.34 14.25 -24.97
CA VAL A 7 -22.47 14.09 -23.77
C VAL A 7 -21.21 13.39 -24.29
N GLY A 8 -20.28 14.18 -24.82
CA GLY A 8 -18.87 13.82 -24.90
C GLY A 8 -18.31 13.90 -23.48
N GLY A 9 -18.56 12.86 -22.71
CA GLY A 9 -18.09 12.67 -21.36
C GLY A 9 -17.91 11.18 -21.18
N CYS A 10 -16.87 10.63 -21.81
CA CYS A 10 -16.28 9.40 -21.31
C CYS A 10 -16.07 9.64 -19.82
N ALA A 11 -16.80 8.93 -18.96
CA ALA A 11 -16.60 9.03 -17.52
C ALA A 11 -15.10 8.83 -17.26
N PRO A 12 -14.36 9.87 -16.81
CA PRO A 12 -12.91 9.74 -16.64
C PRO A 12 -12.58 9.06 -15.31
N ASP A 13 -13.46 8.19 -14.82
CA ASP A 13 -13.35 7.65 -13.46
C ASP A 13 -13.75 6.17 -13.36
N ALA A 14 -13.96 5.48 -14.48
CA ALA A 14 -14.01 4.01 -14.50
C ALA A 14 -12.62 3.36 -14.64
N PHE A 15 -11.57 4.18 -14.71
CA PHE A 15 -10.17 3.76 -14.63
C PHE A 15 -9.49 4.48 -13.45
N LEU A 16 -10.04 4.36 -12.24
CA LEU A 16 -9.14 4.39 -11.10
C LEU A 16 -8.44 3.03 -11.11
N PRO A 17 -7.12 2.95 -11.31
CA PRO A 17 -6.45 1.69 -11.02
C PRO A 17 -6.69 1.43 -9.54
N ASP A 18 -7.34 0.32 -9.22
CA ASP A 18 -7.38 -0.33 -7.89
C ASP A 18 -6.00 -0.52 -7.24
N ALA A 19 -4.91 -0.01 -7.83
CA ALA A 19 -3.56 -0.47 -7.58
C ALA A 19 -2.61 0.41 -6.72
N PRO A 20 -3.03 1.46 -5.97
CA PRO A 20 -2.05 2.08 -5.05
C PRO A 20 -1.64 1.08 -3.96
N TYR A 21 -2.62 0.32 -3.44
CA TYR A 21 -2.41 -0.69 -2.42
C TYR A 21 -1.90 -2.03 -2.99
N GLU A 22 -2.52 -2.56 -4.05
CA GLU A 22 -2.01 -3.76 -4.73
C GLU A 22 -0.60 -3.55 -5.30
N GLY A 23 -0.30 -2.36 -5.83
CA GLY A 23 1.03 -1.98 -6.26
C GLY A 23 2.02 -1.90 -5.11
N PHE A 24 1.58 -1.52 -3.91
CA PHE A 24 2.38 -1.58 -2.69
C PHE A 24 2.69 -3.03 -2.29
N LEU A 25 1.70 -3.92 -2.29
CA LEU A 25 1.90 -5.35 -2.02
C LEU A 25 2.88 -5.97 -3.03
N ASN A 26 2.75 -5.63 -4.32
CA ASN A 26 3.65 -6.10 -5.36
C ASN A 26 5.09 -5.62 -5.17
N ARG A 27 5.29 -4.39 -4.67
CA ARG A 27 6.62 -3.88 -4.30
C ARG A 27 7.21 -4.63 -3.11
N ILE A 28 6.41 -4.91 -2.08
CA ILE A 28 6.86 -5.75 -0.95
C ILE A 28 7.26 -7.13 -1.45
N GLN A 29 6.42 -7.76 -2.28
CA GLN A 29 6.72 -9.07 -2.85
C GLN A 29 8.02 -9.04 -3.65
N SER A 30 8.25 -8.00 -4.45
CA SER A 30 9.45 -7.92 -5.30
C SER A 30 10.73 -7.55 -4.54
N LYS A 31 10.64 -6.79 -3.44
CA LYS A 31 11.80 -6.21 -2.73
C LYS A 31 12.10 -6.88 -1.40
N CYS A 32 11.09 -7.45 -0.76
CA CYS A 32 11.15 -7.98 0.59
C CYS A 32 10.91 -9.50 0.66
N LEU A 33 10.80 -10.18 -0.49
CA LEU A 33 10.62 -11.64 -0.54
C LEU A 33 11.66 -12.35 0.33
N TYR A 34 11.22 -13.38 1.04
CA TYR A 34 12.05 -14.22 1.91
C TYR A 34 12.69 -13.49 3.10
N GLN A 35 12.36 -12.22 3.33
CA GLN A 35 12.78 -11.55 4.56
C GLN A 35 11.89 -12.00 5.72
N ARG A 36 12.51 -12.20 6.89
CA ARG A 36 11.80 -12.63 8.09
C ARG A 36 11.19 -11.46 8.86
N ILE A 37 9.94 -11.66 9.26
CA ILE A 37 9.18 -10.86 10.22
C ILE A 37 8.93 -11.76 11.43
N GLY A 38 9.90 -11.82 12.35
CA GLY A 38 9.81 -12.70 13.51
C GLY A 38 9.73 -14.17 13.11
N ARG A 39 8.63 -14.83 13.48
CA ARG A 39 8.38 -16.25 13.18
C ARG A 39 7.90 -16.54 11.77
N VAL A 40 7.46 -15.52 11.04
CA VAL A 40 6.96 -15.65 9.66
C VAL A 40 7.94 -15.05 8.66
N GLU A 41 7.76 -15.41 7.39
CA GLU A 41 8.57 -14.93 6.29
C GLU A 41 7.66 -14.24 5.27
N ILE A 42 8.18 -13.21 4.61
CA ILE A 42 7.46 -12.51 3.56
C ILE A 42 7.42 -13.41 2.32
N THR A 43 6.29 -14.08 2.14
CA THR A 43 5.96 -14.92 0.99
C THR A 43 4.67 -14.41 0.34
N SER A 44 4.39 -14.86 -0.89
CA SER A 44 3.15 -14.53 -1.59
C SER A 44 1.90 -14.91 -0.78
N ASP A 45 1.89 -16.09 -0.15
CA ASP A 45 0.80 -16.52 0.74
C ASP A 45 0.66 -15.63 1.97
N PHE A 46 1.78 -15.22 2.58
CA PHE A 46 1.75 -14.33 3.74
C PHE A 46 1.13 -12.97 3.37
N LEU A 47 1.51 -12.40 2.24
CA LEU A 47 0.98 -11.12 1.77
C LEU A 47 -0.52 -11.15 1.46
N GLN A 48 -1.10 -12.33 1.27
CA GLN A 48 -2.53 -12.55 1.03
C GLN A 48 -3.30 -12.91 2.31
N THR A 49 -2.63 -12.94 3.47
CA THR A 49 -3.27 -13.26 4.75
C THR A 49 -4.20 -12.13 5.17
N PRO A 50 -5.46 -12.40 5.58
CA PRO A 50 -6.45 -11.34 5.86
C PRO A 50 -6.00 -10.39 6.97
N TYR A 51 -5.34 -10.90 8.01
CA TYR A 51 -4.80 -10.06 9.08
C TYR A 51 -3.68 -9.13 8.59
N PHE A 52 -2.77 -9.64 7.76
CA PHE A 52 -1.69 -8.82 7.21
C PHE A 52 -2.28 -7.71 6.33
N LEU A 53 -3.20 -8.06 5.43
CA LEU A 53 -3.88 -7.12 4.54
C LEU A 53 -4.65 -6.04 5.31
N ASP A 54 -5.40 -6.41 6.36
CA ASP A 54 -6.08 -5.42 7.21
C ASP A 54 -5.08 -4.47 7.86
N LEU A 55 -4.04 -5.02 8.50
CA LEU A 55 -3.05 -4.24 9.22
C LEU A 55 -2.28 -3.28 8.29
N THR A 56 -1.81 -3.77 7.15
CA THR A 56 -1.09 -2.93 6.18
C THR A 56 -2.00 -1.95 5.49
N SER A 57 -3.27 -2.28 5.23
CA SER A 57 -4.25 -1.34 4.68
C SER A 57 -4.46 -0.17 5.64
N ARG A 58 -4.69 -0.46 6.93
CA ARG A 58 -4.87 0.58 7.95
C ARG A 58 -3.64 1.48 8.09
N PHE A 59 -2.45 0.89 8.04
CA PHE A 59 -1.23 1.69 8.06
C PHE A 59 -1.04 2.51 6.78
N TYR A 60 -1.29 1.92 5.60
CA TYR A 60 -1.19 2.58 4.29
C TYR A 60 -2.14 3.78 4.18
N ASN A 61 -3.36 3.64 4.70
CA ASN A 61 -4.37 4.71 4.74
C ASN A 61 -4.16 5.71 5.89
N GLY A 62 -3.11 5.54 6.72
CA GLY A 62 -2.80 6.43 7.83
C GLY A 62 -3.73 6.32 9.03
N GLU A 63 -4.54 5.25 9.12
CA GLU A 63 -5.45 4.98 10.23
C GLU A 63 -4.70 4.58 11.51
N ILE A 64 -3.50 3.99 11.36
CA ILE A 64 -2.60 3.69 12.47
C ILE A 64 -1.21 4.29 12.21
N PRO A 65 -0.51 4.78 13.25
CA PRO A 65 0.86 5.26 13.10
C PRO A 65 1.86 4.12 12.94
N GLN A 66 3.09 4.44 12.51
CA GLN A 66 4.15 3.46 12.27
C GLN A 66 4.49 2.64 13.52
N ALA A 67 4.53 3.29 14.69
CA ALA A 67 4.76 2.62 15.96
C ALA A 67 3.71 1.53 16.20
N ALA A 68 2.42 1.86 16.04
CA ALA A 68 1.33 0.91 16.19
C ALA A 68 1.41 -0.22 15.15
N PHE A 69 1.77 0.07 13.89
CA PHE A 69 1.99 -0.96 12.88
C PHE A 69 3.08 -1.97 13.31
N VAL A 70 4.22 -1.48 13.79
CA VAL A 70 5.34 -2.32 14.25
C VAL A 70 4.98 -3.07 15.55
N GLU A 71 4.22 -2.47 16.46
CA GLU A 71 3.68 -3.14 17.66
C GLU A 71 2.71 -4.28 17.32
N ASN A 72 1.84 -4.09 16.33
CA ASN A 72 0.95 -5.15 15.85
C ASN A 72 1.74 -6.30 15.21
N LEU A 73 2.78 -6.01 14.44
CA LEU A 73 3.68 -7.04 13.90
C LEU A 73 4.43 -7.79 15.01
N GLN A 74 4.91 -7.07 16.03
CA GLN A 74 5.53 -7.66 17.22
C GLN A 74 4.57 -8.63 17.91
N GLY A 75 3.34 -8.21 18.19
CA GLY A 75 2.36 -9.04 18.89
C GLY A 75 1.85 -10.23 18.08
N ALA A 76 1.61 -10.06 16.79
CA ALA A 76 1.03 -11.10 15.94
C ALA A 76 2.07 -12.12 15.44
N TYR A 77 3.32 -11.69 15.23
CA TYR A 77 4.32 -12.48 14.54
C TYR A 77 5.64 -12.63 15.30
N ASP A 78 5.74 -12.13 16.53
CA ASP A 78 6.99 -12.06 17.28
C ASP A 78 8.08 -11.29 16.49
N ALA A 79 7.65 -10.28 15.73
CA ALA A 79 8.53 -9.53 14.86
C ALA A 79 9.50 -8.67 15.67
N GLN A 80 10.80 -8.69 15.38
CA GLN A 80 11.68 -7.66 15.92
C GLN A 80 11.52 -6.34 15.12
N PRO A 81 11.44 -5.18 15.78
CA PRO A 81 11.34 -3.89 15.10
C PRO A 81 12.53 -3.62 14.16
N ASP A 82 13.72 -4.11 14.51
CA ASP A 82 14.94 -4.00 13.72
C ASP A 82 15.18 -5.18 12.77
N SER A 83 14.22 -6.11 12.66
CA SER A 83 14.33 -7.25 11.74
C SER A 83 14.39 -6.78 10.29
N PRO A 84 15.12 -7.49 9.41
CA PRO A 84 15.26 -7.07 8.02
C PRO A 84 13.93 -7.06 7.27
N GLY A 85 12.97 -7.92 7.63
CA GLY A 85 11.62 -7.90 7.08
C GLY A 85 10.83 -6.66 7.46
N VAL A 86 10.81 -6.29 8.75
CA VAL A 86 10.12 -5.07 9.22
C VAL A 86 10.74 -3.82 8.58
N ARG A 87 12.07 -3.72 8.54
CA ARG A 87 12.77 -2.62 7.85
C ARG A 87 12.41 -2.54 6.37
N CYS A 88 12.33 -3.68 5.70
CA CYS A 88 11.98 -3.72 4.29
C CYS A 88 10.54 -3.24 4.05
N LEU A 89 9.58 -3.70 4.87
CA LEU A 89 8.18 -3.23 4.82
C LEU A 89 8.11 -1.72 4.95
N LEU A 90 8.75 -1.17 5.99
CA LEU A 90 8.76 0.26 6.27
C LEU A 90 9.38 1.08 5.12
N ALA A 91 10.34 0.53 4.40
CA ALA A 91 10.96 1.18 3.24
C ALA A 91 10.08 1.17 1.97
N GLN A 92 9.10 0.26 1.86
CA GLN A 92 8.18 0.20 0.71
C GLN A 92 6.93 1.07 0.89
N LEU A 93 6.70 1.55 2.11
CA LEU A 93 5.58 2.39 2.47
C LEU A 93 5.85 3.83 2.00
N PRO A 94 4.84 4.56 1.51
CA PRO A 94 5.00 5.97 1.22
C PRO A 94 5.42 6.64 2.53
N SER A 95 6.64 7.17 2.57
CA SER A 95 7.13 7.89 3.74
C SER A 95 6.08 8.95 4.09
N SER A 96 5.64 9.03 5.33
CA SER A 96 4.67 10.03 5.82
C SER A 96 5.19 11.48 5.74
N GLY A 97 6.13 11.78 4.85
CA GLY A 97 6.83 13.05 4.68
C GLY A 97 7.23 13.33 3.22
N GLY A 98 6.39 12.96 2.25
CA GLY A 98 6.58 13.37 0.87
C GLY A 98 5.28 13.48 0.09
N PRO A 99 4.48 14.55 0.25
CA PRO A 99 3.66 15.05 -0.84
C PRO A 99 4.40 14.94 -2.18
N ASN A 100 3.82 14.15 -3.08
CA ASN A 100 3.72 14.46 -4.51
C ASN A 100 2.59 13.62 -5.10
N PRO A 101 1.37 14.15 -5.19
CA PRO A 101 0.51 13.83 -6.31
C PRO A 101 1.03 14.60 -7.53
N PRO A 102 1.41 13.97 -8.65
CA PRO A 102 1.35 14.62 -9.95
C PRO A 102 -0.02 14.37 -10.56
N GLY A 103 -1.08 14.80 -9.87
CA GLY A 103 -2.27 15.30 -10.53
C GLY A 103 -2.05 16.81 -10.69
N MET A 104 -2.07 17.29 -11.93
CA MET A 104 -1.91 18.70 -12.35
C MET A 104 -0.46 19.18 -12.59
N SER A 105 0.07 18.89 -13.78
CA SER A 105 0.91 19.88 -14.47
C SER A 105 0.05 20.46 -15.59
N GLY A 106 -0.57 21.60 -15.27
CA GLY A 106 -1.42 22.35 -16.17
C GLY A 106 -0.62 22.95 -17.32
N THR A 107 -1.35 23.12 -18.42
CA THR A 107 -1.07 24.03 -19.53
C THR A 107 -0.49 25.37 -19.10
N ARG A 108 0.66 25.72 -19.66
CA ARG A 108 0.92 27.07 -20.17
C ARG A 108 1.95 27.05 -21.28
#